data_AF-A0A1Y4IQ90-F1
#
_entry.id   AF-A0A1Y4IQ90-F1
#
_cell.length_a   1.000
_cell.length_b   1.000
_cell.length_c   1.000
_cell.angle_alpha   90.00
_cell.angle_beta   90.00
_cell.angle_gamma   90.00
#
_symmetry.space_group_name_H-M   'P 1'
#
loop_
_entity.id
_entity.type
_entity.pdbx_description
1 polymer ?
#
loop_
_entity_poly.entity_id
_entity_poly.type
_entity_poly.pdbx_seq_one_letter_code
_entity_poly.pdbx_strand_id
1 'polypeptide(L)'
;MPKYLKICLLSVCLLLTVGLLSACGSSGAEESSGTWQTFRTRGAHETIRILSGSENQELASILEQCASETKVDIEIEYKGSLDIMRELQQGAEDYDAVWPASSLWISMGDTGYLVKHAESVSMTPVVFGIRDSLAEELGFKGRDVSVNEILEAIRSGRMSFCMTSATQSNSGASAYIGFLYALMGKQDSMTEEDLDNEELKQEITELLSGIERSSGSSDWLKDMFLNGDYDAMVNYECLMISANQQLEAEGKETLYVVYPYDGLSIADSPFGYVDHGDSGKEEAFLKVQEYLLSDEAQNAIQRTGRRTGYEGVKEENLDVFRSDWGIDTERILSPIVMPSSEVLLKALNLYQTEFKKPSLNVYCLDFSGSMIGEGNRQLVEAMQQILDQDYARQNLLQANQGEVNVVITFSDEINNIYVVNDSTDENLLELYETVASEDCTGGTDIYDAALTGLQMIEEDYDASQYTPAIILMTDGRSNGGMDYSDFAEAYQDYGSDIPVFSIMFGDAREDQLEELANLTNARVFDGREDLIGAFRSVKGYN
;
A
#
# COMPACT_ATOMS: atom_id res chain seq x y z
N MET A 1 -66.18 -8.21 -3.23
CA MET A 1 -67.26 -9.23 -3.15
C MET A 1 -67.76 -9.49 -4.57
N PRO A 2 -68.16 -10.71 -5.00
CA PRO A 2 -67.91 -12.07 -4.51
C PRO A 2 -67.24 -12.98 -5.61
N LYS A 3 -66.36 -13.93 -5.26
CA LYS A 3 -66.58 -15.39 -5.05
C LYS A 3 -66.36 -16.33 -6.26
N TYR A 4 -65.28 -17.12 -6.14
CA TYR A 4 -65.11 -18.57 -6.32
C TYR A 4 -65.44 -19.29 -7.65
N LEU A 5 -64.40 -19.96 -8.19
CA LEU A 5 -64.47 -21.25 -8.90
C LEU A 5 -63.27 -22.09 -8.41
N LYS A 6 -63.43 -23.02 -7.47
CA LYS A 6 -63.67 -24.47 -7.61
C LYS A 6 -62.68 -25.18 -8.56
N ILE A 7 -61.66 -25.91 -8.07
CA ILE A 7 -61.60 -27.29 -7.50
C ILE A 7 -60.88 -28.22 -8.51
N CYS A 8 -59.81 -28.88 -8.06
CA CYS A 8 -59.44 -30.31 -8.24
C CYS A 8 -57.98 -30.49 -7.76
N LEU A 9 -57.68 -30.88 -6.52
CA LEU A 9 -57.59 -32.24 -5.96
C LEU A 9 -56.70 -33.23 -6.73
N LEU A 10 -55.50 -33.49 -6.20
CA LEU A 10 -54.83 -34.80 -5.93
C LEU A 10 -53.42 -34.48 -5.38
N SER A 11 -53.17 -34.56 -4.07
CA SER A 11 -52.79 -35.74 -3.28
C SER A 11 -51.36 -36.29 -3.52
N VAL A 12 -50.51 -36.01 -2.52
CA VAL A 12 -49.65 -36.97 -1.76
C VAL A 12 -48.19 -37.21 -2.21
N CYS A 13 -47.33 -37.12 -1.18
CA CYS A 13 -46.00 -37.75 -0.93
C CYS A 13 -44.70 -36.97 -1.22
N LEU A 14 -44.15 -36.40 -0.13
CA LEU A 14 -42.85 -36.74 0.50
C LEU A 14 -41.66 -37.07 -0.43
N LEU A 15 -40.58 -36.27 -0.36
CA LEU A 15 -39.19 -36.74 -0.28
C LEU A 15 -38.19 -35.58 -0.08
N LEU A 16 -37.17 -35.87 0.72
CA LEU A 16 -35.97 -35.07 0.98
C LEU A 16 -35.17 -34.76 -0.30
N THR A 17 -34.54 -33.59 -0.33
CA THR A 17 -33.23 -33.39 -0.99
C THR A 17 -32.35 -32.45 -0.16
N VAL A 18 -31.22 -33.03 0.28
CA VAL A 18 -29.98 -32.39 0.74
C VAL A 18 -29.22 -31.85 -0.48
N GLY A 19 -28.45 -30.77 -0.34
CA GLY A 19 -27.30 -30.51 -1.23
C GLY A 19 -27.00 -29.04 -1.57
N LEU A 20 -25.95 -28.54 -0.91
CA LEU A 20 -24.97 -27.47 -1.23
C LEU A 20 -24.86 -26.98 -2.68
N LEU A 21 -24.51 -25.68 -2.82
CA LEU A 21 -23.48 -25.05 -3.70
C LEU A 21 -23.55 -23.53 -3.40
N SER A 22 -22.66 -22.96 -2.58
CA SER A 22 -21.33 -22.42 -2.95
C SER A 22 -21.37 -21.56 -4.21
N ALA A 23 -21.44 -20.25 -4.02
CA ALA A 23 -20.98 -19.25 -4.97
C ALA A 23 -20.29 -18.14 -4.15
N CYS A 24 -18.97 -18.26 -4.03
CA CYS A 24 -18.09 -17.18 -3.67
C CYS A 24 -18.23 -16.11 -4.77
N GLY A 25 -18.78 -14.95 -4.41
CA GLY A 25 -18.60 -13.73 -5.17
C GLY A 25 -17.50 -12.96 -4.46
N SER A 26 -16.36 -12.81 -5.13
CA SER A 26 -15.28 -11.90 -4.81
C SER A 26 -15.85 -10.48 -4.68
N SER A 27 -16.02 -10.03 -3.44
CA SER A 27 -16.19 -8.60 -3.15
C SER A 27 -14.82 -7.96 -3.28
N GLY A 28 -14.65 -7.14 -4.32
CA GLY A 28 -13.57 -6.15 -4.34
C GLY A 28 -13.67 -5.34 -3.06
N ALA A 29 -12.61 -5.37 -2.27
CA ALA A 29 -12.46 -4.46 -1.14
C ALA A 29 -12.15 -3.09 -1.73
N GLU A 30 -13.19 -2.26 -1.83
CA GLU A 30 -13.05 -0.81 -1.98
C GLU A 30 -12.34 -0.28 -0.72
N GLU A 31 -11.03 -0.09 -0.81
CA GLU A 31 -10.29 0.71 0.17
C GLU A 31 -10.60 2.19 -0.10
N SER A 32 -11.57 2.73 0.63
CA SER A 32 -11.82 4.17 0.75
C SER A 32 -11.24 4.72 2.07
N SER A 33 -10.78 5.97 2.02
CA SER A 33 -10.26 6.73 3.15
C SER A 33 -11.32 6.90 4.25
N GLY A 34 -11.11 6.25 5.41
CA GLY A 34 -11.82 6.61 6.66
C GLY A 34 -13.15 5.91 6.93
N THR A 35 -13.32 4.62 6.61
CA THR A 35 -14.46 3.85 7.14
C THR A 35 -14.06 2.98 8.32
N TRP A 36 -14.61 3.33 9.49
CA TRP A 36 -14.53 2.50 10.69
C TRP A 36 -15.13 1.12 10.42
N GLN A 37 -14.37 0.06 10.67
CA GLN A 37 -14.91 -1.29 10.74
C GLN A 37 -15.39 -1.58 12.16
N THR A 38 -16.64 -2.01 12.32
CA THR A 38 -17.24 -2.24 13.64
C THR A 38 -17.66 -3.70 13.80
N PHE A 39 -17.17 -4.34 14.86
CA PHE A 39 -17.56 -5.68 15.28
C PHE A 39 -18.39 -5.58 16.57
N ARG A 40 -19.70 -5.85 16.46
CA ARG A 40 -20.64 -5.71 17.58
C ARG A 40 -21.06 -7.06 18.15
N THR A 41 -21.22 -7.11 19.47
CA THR A 41 -21.64 -8.32 20.18
C THR A 41 -22.80 -8.06 21.12
N ARG A 42 -23.65 -9.07 21.35
CA ARG A 42 -24.74 -8.96 22.31
C ARG A 42 -24.20 -9.07 23.73
N GLY A 43 -24.56 -8.08 24.55
CA GLY A 43 -24.11 -8.01 25.94
C GLY A 43 -22.74 -7.36 26.09
N ALA A 44 -22.29 -6.60 25.08
CA ALA A 44 -21.10 -5.77 25.19
C ALA A 44 -21.23 -4.82 26.39
N HIS A 45 -20.18 -4.77 27.20
CA HIS A 45 -20.10 -3.86 28.35
C HIS A 45 -19.31 -2.60 28.05
N GLU A 46 -18.40 -2.69 27.07
CA GLU A 46 -17.52 -1.61 26.63
C GLU A 46 -17.28 -1.72 25.12
N THR A 47 -16.81 -0.62 24.54
CA THR A 47 -16.32 -0.55 23.15
C THR A 47 -14.86 -0.14 23.18
N ILE A 48 -13.98 -0.77 22.41
CA ILE A 48 -12.61 -0.30 22.22
C ILE A 48 -12.43 0.26 20.80
N ARG A 49 -11.79 1.42 20.70
CA ARG A 49 -11.41 2.06 19.44
C ARG A 49 -9.94 1.81 19.15
N ILE A 50 -9.66 1.20 18.02
CA ILE A 50 -8.33 0.74 17.63
C ILE A 50 -7.86 1.52 16.41
N LEU A 51 -6.73 2.21 16.55
CA LEU A 51 -5.95 2.75 15.43
C LEU A 51 -5.07 1.63 14.87
N SER A 52 -5.35 1.14 13.67
CA SER A 52 -4.71 -0.09 13.15
C SER A 52 -4.07 0.12 11.77
N GLY A 53 -3.02 -0.65 11.47
CA GLY A 53 -2.52 -0.80 10.10
C GLY A 53 -3.50 -1.59 9.25
N SER A 54 -3.60 -1.28 7.95
CA SER A 54 -4.49 -1.97 7.00
C SER A 54 -4.17 -3.46 6.88
N GLU A 55 -2.94 -3.87 7.19
CA GLU A 55 -2.48 -5.27 7.18
C GLU A 55 -3.28 -6.17 8.14
N ASN A 56 -3.98 -5.59 9.12
CA ASN A 56 -4.82 -6.32 10.07
C ASN A 56 -6.27 -6.51 9.57
N GLN A 57 -6.66 -5.95 8.41
CA GLN A 57 -8.00 -6.15 7.82
C GLN A 57 -8.28 -7.62 7.54
N GLU A 58 -7.27 -8.40 7.14
CA GLU A 58 -7.41 -9.84 6.90
C GLU A 58 -7.81 -10.63 8.17
N LEU A 59 -7.65 -10.04 9.36
CA LEU A 59 -8.02 -10.65 10.64
C LEU A 59 -9.47 -10.36 11.06
N ALA A 60 -10.28 -9.75 10.18
CA ALA A 60 -11.66 -9.35 10.48
C ALA A 60 -12.53 -10.50 11.04
N SER A 61 -12.43 -11.72 10.49
CA SER A 61 -13.20 -12.86 11.02
C SER A 61 -12.78 -13.28 12.43
N ILE A 62 -11.48 -13.14 12.75
CA ILE A 62 -10.94 -13.43 14.08
C ILE A 62 -11.40 -12.35 15.06
N LEU A 63 -11.47 -11.09 14.61
CA LEU A 63 -11.98 -9.97 15.41
C LEU A 63 -13.49 -10.07 15.68
N GLU A 64 -14.28 -10.56 14.71
CA GLU A 64 -15.70 -10.85 14.93
C GLU A 64 -15.89 -11.91 16.03
N GLN A 65 -15.09 -12.98 15.98
CA GLN A 65 -15.10 -14.01 17.01
C GLN A 65 -14.60 -13.46 18.37
N CYS A 66 -13.54 -12.65 18.36
CA CYS A 66 -13.01 -11.98 19.54
C CYS A 66 -14.08 -11.14 20.24
N ALA A 67 -14.78 -10.27 19.51
CA ALA A 67 -15.87 -9.47 20.06
C ALA A 67 -16.96 -10.37 20.65
N SER A 68 -17.32 -11.44 19.96
CA SER A 68 -18.29 -12.42 20.46
C SER A 68 -17.88 -13.04 21.79
N GLU A 69 -16.64 -13.55 21.91
CA GLU A 69 -16.18 -14.27 23.10
C GLU A 69 -15.88 -13.35 24.27
N THR A 70 -15.26 -12.20 24.02
CA THR A 70 -14.85 -11.24 25.07
C THR A 70 -16.00 -10.37 25.59
N LYS A 71 -17.11 -10.27 24.84
CA LYS A 71 -18.21 -9.32 25.12
C LYS A 71 -17.73 -7.87 25.17
N VAL A 72 -16.86 -7.52 24.21
CA VAL A 72 -16.38 -6.16 23.96
C VAL A 72 -16.70 -5.81 22.52
N ASP A 73 -17.29 -4.64 22.28
CA ASP A 73 -17.45 -4.12 20.92
C ASP A 73 -16.10 -3.58 20.42
N ILE A 74 -15.74 -3.83 19.17
CA ILE A 74 -14.47 -3.40 18.59
C ILE A 74 -14.76 -2.46 17.41
N GLU A 75 -14.23 -1.25 17.48
CA GLU A 75 -14.25 -0.26 16.40
C GLU A 75 -12.80 -0.06 15.92
N ILE A 76 -12.54 -0.30 14.65
CA ILE A 76 -11.19 -0.18 14.07
C ILE A 76 -11.19 0.87 12.98
N GLU A 77 -10.25 1.79 13.05
CA GLU A 77 -9.90 2.69 11.97
C GLU A 77 -8.56 2.26 11.38
N TYR A 78 -8.56 1.94 10.09
CA TYR A 78 -7.37 1.56 9.37
C TYR A 78 -6.68 2.78 8.78
N LYS A 79 -5.40 2.97 9.09
CA LYS A 79 -4.58 4.07 8.57
C LYS A 79 -3.23 3.55 8.06
N GLY A 80 -2.61 4.31 7.16
CA GLY A 80 -1.23 4.07 6.74
C GLY A 80 -0.25 4.30 7.90
N SER A 81 0.93 3.68 7.82
CA SER A 81 1.84 3.63 8.97
C SER A 81 2.36 5.00 9.41
N LEU A 82 2.55 5.94 8.48
CA LEU A 82 2.87 7.33 8.80
C LEU A 82 1.72 8.05 9.52
N ASP A 83 0.48 7.82 9.10
CA ASP A 83 -0.66 8.46 9.72
C ASP A 83 -0.88 7.92 11.14
N ILE A 84 -0.65 6.62 11.36
CA ILE A 84 -0.62 6.03 12.72
C ILE A 84 0.44 6.71 13.58
N MET A 85 1.67 6.85 13.06
CA MET A 85 2.75 7.53 13.78
C MET A 85 2.38 8.96 14.15
N ARG A 86 1.76 9.72 13.23
CA ARG A 86 1.35 11.11 13.49
C ARG A 86 0.19 11.24 14.46
N GLU A 87 -0.77 10.32 14.37
CA GLU A 87 -1.87 10.26 15.31
C GLU A 87 -1.34 10.02 16.73
N LEU A 88 -0.39 9.10 16.89
CA LEU A 88 0.32 8.89 18.16
C LEU A 88 1.11 10.13 18.61
N GLN A 89 1.78 10.85 17.70
CA GLN A 89 2.48 12.11 18.03
C GLN A 89 1.52 13.21 18.51
N GLN A 90 0.29 13.21 18.01
CA GLN A 90 -0.78 14.11 18.43
C GLN A 90 -1.50 13.64 19.70
N GLY A 91 -1.13 12.47 20.23
CA GLY A 91 -1.65 11.90 21.46
C GLY A 91 -2.76 10.87 21.26
N ALA A 92 -3.24 10.64 20.03
CA ALA A 92 -4.27 9.65 19.69
C ALA A 92 -5.51 9.74 20.62
N GLU A 93 -6.03 10.95 20.86
CA GLU A 93 -7.10 11.21 21.85
C GLU A 93 -8.39 10.44 21.57
N ASP A 94 -8.66 10.07 20.32
CA ASP A 94 -9.87 9.36 19.90
C ASP A 94 -9.78 7.83 19.98
N TYR A 95 -8.62 7.28 20.38
CA TYR A 95 -8.32 5.85 20.35
C TYR A 95 -8.00 5.29 21.73
N ASP A 96 -8.45 4.06 21.98
CA ASP A 96 -8.17 3.28 23.19
C ASP A 96 -6.98 2.33 23.01
N ALA A 97 -6.64 1.99 21.76
CA ALA A 97 -5.59 1.05 21.42
C ALA A 97 -4.93 1.37 20.08
N VAL A 98 -3.71 0.90 19.89
CA VAL A 98 -2.95 1.00 18.65
C VAL A 98 -2.46 -0.37 18.22
N TRP A 99 -2.59 -0.68 16.93
CA TRP A 99 -2.18 -1.95 16.32
C TRP A 99 -1.49 -1.73 14.97
N PRO A 100 -0.28 -1.14 14.94
CA PRO A 100 0.46 -0.94 13.71
C PRO A 100 1.05 -2.26 13.23
N ALA A 101 1.46 -2.31 11.97
CA ALA A 101 2.18 -3.46 11.41
C ALA A 101 3.59 -3.65 12.01
N SER A 102 4.18 -2.62 12.62
CA SER A 102 5.46 -2.73 13.32
C SER A 102 5.59 -1.81 14.53
N SER A 103 6.32 -2.26 15.55
CA SER A 103 6.78 -1.47 16.69
C SER A 103 7.63 -0.26 16.32
N LEU A 104 8.16 -0.22 15.10
CA LEU A 104 8.81 0.96 14.50
C LEU A 104 7.93 2.22 14.64
N TRP A 105 6.64 2.10 14.33
CA TRP A 105 5.72 3.24 14.28
C TRP A 105 5.31 3.72 15.68
N ILE A 106 5.27 2.82 16.67
CA ILE A 106 5.11 3.20 18.09
C ILE A 106 6.36 3.95 18.54
N SER A 107 7.55 3.44 18.23
CA SER A 107 8.83 4.04 18.65
C SER A 107 9.04 5.45 18.07
N MET A 108 8.56 5.70 16.85
CA MET A 108 8.60 7.03 16.23
C MET A 108 7.42 7.93 16.61
N GLY A 109 6.28 7.34 16.94
CA GLY A 109 5.01 8.03 17.15
C GLY A 109 4.73 8.42 18.59
N ASP A 110 4.93 7.48 19.53
CA ASP A 110 4.53 7.62 20.93
C ASP A 110 5.53 8.44 21.77
N THR A 111 5.66 9.72 21.42
CA THR A 111 6.54 10.66 22.12
C THR A 111 6.06 10.97 23.56
N GLY A 112 4.78 10.69 23.84
CA GLY A 112 4.16 10.86 25.15
C GLY A 112 4.30 9.65 26.08
N TYR A 113 4.80 8.51 25.59
CA TYR A 113 4.84 7.23 26.31
C TYR A 113 3.44 6.78 26.80
N LEU A 114 2.43 6.98 25.96
CA LEU A 114 1.03 6.63 26.21
C LEU A 114 0.79 5.12 26.03
N VAL A 115 1.55 4.46 25.16
CA VAL A 115 1.32 3.07 24.80
C VAL A 115 1.83 2.14 25.89
N LYS A 116 0.94 1.26 26.37
CA LYS A 116 1.20 0.24 27.40
C LYS A 116 0.84 -1.14 26.91
N HIS A 117 1.36 -2.16 27.61
CA HIS A 117 1.02 -3.57 27.38
C HIS A 117 1.22 -4.03 25.93
N ALA A 118 2.13 -3.41 25.18
CA ALA A 118 2.35 -3.76 23.78
C ALA A 118 2.86 -5.21 23.67
N GLU A 119 2.10 -6.07 22.99
CA GLU A 119 2.44 -7.46 22.73
C GLU A 119 2.24 -7.78 21.25
N SER A 120 3.18 -8.51 20.66
CA SER A 120 3.10 -8.94 19.26
C SER A 120 2.01 -9.98 19.07
N VAL A 121 0.97 -9.63 18.31
CA VAL A 121 -0.13 -10.57 18.01
C VAL A 121 0.27 -11.54 16.89
N SER A 122 1.10 -11.08 15.96
CA SER A 122 1.62 -11.89 14.86
C SER A 122 2.95 -11.34 14.38
N MET A 123 3.71 -12.16 13.65
CA MET A 123 4.95 -11.75 13.02
C MET A 123 4.97 -12.19 11.56
N THR A 124 5.45 -11.33 10.67
CA THR A 124 5.70 -11.70 9.28
C THR A 124 7.03 -11.09 8.81
N PRO A 125 7.97 -11.91 8.33
CA PRO A 125 9.19 -11.39 7.72
C PRO A 125 8.88 -10.65 6.42
N VAL A 126 9.66 -9.62 6.12
CA VAL A 126 9.68 -8.99 4.79
C VAL A 126 10.72 -9.69 3.94
N VAL A 127 10.30 -10.24 2.80
CA VAL A 127 11.05 -11.20 2.00
C VAL A 127 11.03 -10.83 0.52
N PHE A 128 11.94 -11.43 -0.25
CA PHE A 128 11.86 -11.41 -1.71
C PHE A 128 11.07 -12.63 -2.19
N GLY A 129 9.99 -12.42 -2.94
CA GLY A 129 9.38 -13.44 -3.77
C GLY A 129 9.87 -13.26 -5.19
N ILE A 130 10.64 -14.22 -5.71
CA ILE A 130 11.26 -14.16 -7.04
C ILE A 130 10.60 -15.24 -7.89
N ARG A 131 10.30 -14.99 -9.18
CA ARG A 131 9.80 -16.05 -10.08
C ARG A 131 10.65 -17.32 -9.95
N ASP A 132 10.02 -18.48 -9.77
CA ASP A 132 10.73 -19.71 -9.40
C ASP A 132 11.87 -20.07 -10.38
N SER A 133 11.63 -19.87 -11.68
CA SER A 133 12.60 -20.09 -12.75
C SER A 133 13.77 -19.11 -12.71
N LEU A 134 13.52 -17.84 -12.36
CA LEU A 134 14.55 -16.83 -12.18
C LEU A 134 15.37 -17.08 -10.91
N ALA A 135 14.73 -17.49 -9.81
CA ALA A 135 15.44 -17.89 -8.59
C ALA A 135 16.37 -19.10 -8.83
N GLU A 136 15.97 -20.05 -9.69
CA GLU A 136 16.84 -21.14 -10.14
C GLU A 136 18.00 -20.62 -11.00
N GLU A 137 17.74 -19.74 -11.97
CA GLU A 137 18.77 -19.16 -12.85
C GLU A 137 19.83 -18.36 -12.06
N LEU A 138 19.39 -17.56 -11.09
CA LEU A 138 20.26 -16.79 -10.20
C LEU A 138 20.98 -17.70 -9.19
N GLY A 139 20.55 -18.96 -9.06
CA GLY A 139 21.10 -19.94 -8.12
C GLY A 139 20.78 -19.60 -6.67
N PHE A 140 19.63 -19.00 -6.40
CA PHE A 140 19.17 -18.58 -5.07
C PHE A 140 18.40 -19.67 -4.32
N LYS A 141 17.97 -20.74 -5.01
CA LYS A 141 17.17 -21.81 -4.41
C LYS A 141 17.95 -22.68 -3.43
N GLY A 142 17.33 -22.99 -2.29
CA GLY A 142 17.82 -23.95 -1.29
C GLY A 142 19.08 -23.54 -0.52
N ARG A 143 19.45 -22.26 -0.50
CA ARG A 143 20.62 -21.75 0.23
C ARG A 143 20.39 -20.36 0.83
N ASP A 144 21.33 -19.93 1.67
CA ASP A 144 21.37 -18.56 2.15
C ASP A 144 21.82 -17.60 1.05
N VAL A 145 21.13 -16.46 0.95
CA VAL A 145 21.37 -15.36 0.02
C VAL A 145 21.58 -14.08 0.82
N SER A 146 22.53 -13.24 0.40
CA SER A 146 22.77 -11.92 0.98
C SER A 146 22.07 -10.81 0.19
N VAL A 147 21.83 -9.66 0.82
CA VAL A 147 21.39 -8.45 0.10
C VAL A 147 22.42 -8.04 -0.97
N ASN A 148 23.71 -8.27 -0.72
CA ASN A 148 24.77 -8.00 -1.71
C ASN A 148 24.67 -8.85 -2.98
N GLU A 149 24.24 -10.11 -2.88
CA GLU A 149 24.00 -10.95 -4.06
C GLU A 149 22.78 -10.49 -4.86
N ILE A 150 21.76 -9.97 -4.18
CA ILE A 150 20.59 -9.35 -4.81
C ILE A 150 21.01 -8.05 -5.53
N LEU A 151 21.82 -7.21 -4.88
CA LEU A 151 22.41 -6.01 -5.49
C LEU A 151 23.22 -6.36 -6.74
N GLU A 152 24.00 -7.44 -6.73
CA GLU A 152 24.73 -7.88 -7.92
C GLU A 152 23.81 -8.36 -9.05
N ALA A 153 22.69 -9.03 -8.73
CA ALA A 153 21.68 -9.39 -9.72
C ALA A 153 21.05 -8.15 -10.38
N ILE A 154 20.78 -7.11 -9.59
CA ILE A 154 20.27 -5.81 -10.06
C ILE A 154 21.32 -5.08 -10.92
N ARG A 155 22.56 -4.94 -10.42
CA ARG A 155 23.68 -4.30 -11.16
C ARG A 155 23.97 -4.96 -12.50
N SER A 156 23.78 -6.28 -12.59
CA SER A 156 23.99 -7.04 -13.82
C SER A 156 22.78 -7.03 -14.76
N GLY A 157 21.68 -6.35 -14.39
CA GLY A 157 20.44 -6.28 -15.17
C GLY A 157 19.74 -7.63 -15.31
N ARG A 158 19.97 -8.55 -14.35
CA ARG A 158 19.38 -9.90 -14.35
C ARG A 158 18.14 -10.02 -13.47
N MET A 159 17.84 -8.99 -12.70
CA MET A 159 16.66 -8.95 -11.84
C MET A 159 16.29 -7.51 -11.55
N SER A 160 15.02 -7.17 -11.74
CA SER A 160 14.35 -6.01 -11.15
C SER A 160 13.36 -6.47 -10.08
N PHE A 161 12.73 -5.54 -9.37
CA PHE A 161 11.71 -5.89 -8.40
C PHE A 161 10.66 -4.80 -8.19
N CYS A 162 9.52 -5.20 -7.67
CA CYS A 162 8.49 -4.31 -7.15
C CYS A 162 8.60 -4.22 -5.62
N MET A 163 8.39 -3.04 -5.05
CA MET A 163 8.40 -2.84 -3.59
C MET A 163 7.48 -1.69 -3.22
N THR A 164 6.84 -1.72 -2.05
CA THR A 164 6.12 -0.52 -1.59
C THR A 164 7.07 0.62 -1.22
N SER A 165 6.60 1.87 -1.26
CA SER A 165 7.39 3.02 -0.85
C SER A 165 7.80 2.94 0.63
N ALA A 166 9.09 3.17 0.92
CA ALA A 166 9.61 3.18 2.28
C ALA A 166 9.06 4.31 3.16
N THR A 167 8.56 5.38 2.54
CA THR A 167 7.94 6.49 3.27
C THR A 167 6.43 6.34 3.40
N GLN A 168 5.77 5.48 2.62
CA GLN A 168 4.30 5.40 2.64
C GLN A 168 3.76 4.06 3.18
N SER A 169 4.58 3.00 3.24
CA SER A 169 4.18 1.67 3.72
C SER A 169 5.17 1.08 4.72
N ASN A 170 4.66 0.29 5.67
CA ASN A 170 5.49 -0.47 6.60
C ASN A 170 6.39 -1.48 5.88
N SER A 171 5.91 -2.24 4.89
CA SER A 171 6.74 -3.27 4.24
C SER A 171 7.95 -2.66 3.53
N GLY A 172 7.75 -1.50 2.89
CA GLY A 172 8.82 -0.72 2.24
C GLY A 172 9.79 -0.15 3.26
N ALA A 173 9.29 0.42 4.37
CA ALA A 173 10.14 0.97 5.43
C ALA A 173 11.00 -0.14 6.04
N SER A 174 10.38 -1.27 6.37
CA SER A 174 11.03 -2.46 6.92
C SER A 174 12.10 -3.02 5.97
N ALA A 175 11.79 -3.17 4.68
CA ALA A 175 12.73 -3.63 3.67
C ALA A 175 13.92 -2.68 3.52
N TYR A 176 13.65 -1.39 3.34
CA TYR A 176 14.66 -0.35 3.18
C TYR A 176 15.62 -0.29 4.38
N ILE A 177 15.09 -0.30 5.61
CA ILE A 177 15.93 -0.35 6.81
C ILE A 177 16.74 -1.65 6.82
N GLY A 178 16.15 -2.79 6.47
CA GLY A 178 16.86 -4.06 6.31
C GLY A 178 18.02 -3.97 5.32
N PHE A 179 17.84 -3.32 4.17
CA PHE A 179 18.89 -3.10 3.17
C PHE A 179 20.03 -2.24 3.70
N LEU A 180 19.72 -1.14 4.41
CA LEU A 180 20.75 -0.32 5.04
C LEU A 180 21.61 -1.14 6.00
N TYR A 181 20.99 -1.93 6.88
CA TYR A 181 21.72 -2.79 7.83
C TYR A 181 22.63 -3.80 7.13
N ALA A 182 22.12 -4.43 6.07
CA ALA A 182 22.85 -5.42 5.30
C ALA A 182 24.07 -4.81 4.59
N LEU A 183 23.88 -3.69 3.90
CA LEU A 183 24.94 -3.00 3.15
C LEU A 183 26.03 -2.43 4.08
N MET A 184 25.64 -1.94 5.26
CA MET A 184 26.60 -1.54 6.29
C MET A 184 27.36 -2.73 6.92
N GLY A 185 26.84 -3.97 6.78
CA GLY A 185 27.36 -5.15 7.46
C GLY A 185 27.32 -5.02 8.98
N LYS A 186 26.36 -4.29 9.53
CA LYS A 186 26.26 -3.96 10.96
C LYS A 186 25.20 -4.80 11.67
N GLN A 187 25.51 -5.17 12.92
CA GLN A 187 24.56 -5.78 13.86
C GLN A 187 24.17 -4.84 15.00
N ASP A 188 24.98 -3.81 15.25
CA ASP A 188 24.66 -2.75 16.22
C ASP A 188 23.73 -1.71 15.60
N SER A 189 23.11 -0.88 16.44
CA SER A 189 22.22 0.21 16.01
C SER A 189 22.89 1.13 14.97
N MET A 190 22.17 1.42 13.89
CA MET A 190 22.53 2.44 12.91
C MET A 190 22.66 3.81 13.56
N THR A 191 23.59 4.62 13.06
CA THR A 191 23.83 6.00 13.49
C THR A 191 23.68 6.98 12.33
N GLU A 192 23.61 8.28 12.64
CA GLU A 192 23.56 9.31 11.58
C GLU A 192 24.83 9.37 10.72
N GLU A 193 26.01 9.10 11.29
CA GLU A 193 27.28 9.08 10.57
C GLU A 193 27.32 7.94 9.54
N ASP A 194 26.67 6.82 9.86
CA ASP A 194 26.58 5.69 8.92
C ASP A 194 25.78 6.06 7.68
N LEU A 195 24.68 6.82 7.84
CA LEU A 195 23.85 7.32 6.74
C LEU A 195 24.58 8.34 5.85
N ASP A 196 25.66 8.95 6.35
CA ASP A 196 26.50 9.88 5.59
C ASP A 196 27.66 9.16 4.86
N ASN A 197 27.76 7.84 4.97
CA ASN A 197 28.79 7.06 4.30
C ASN A 197 28.54 6.97 2.78
N GLU A 198 29.49 7.46 1.98
CA GLU A 198 29.36 7.53 0.52
C GLU A 198 29.25 6.16 -0.17
N GLU A 199 29.88 5.11 0.35
CA GLU A 199 29.77 3.75 -0.18
C GLU A 199 28.36 3.21 0.05
N LEU A 200 27.82 3.38 1.26
CA LEU A 200 26.43 3.02 1.57
C LEU A 200 25.45 3.76 0.67
N LYS A 201 25.61 5.09 0.50
CA LYS A 201 24.77 5.91 -0.37
C LYS A 201 24.77 5.40 -1.81
N GLN A 202 25.94 5.04 -2.33
CA GLN A 202 26.05 4.47 -3.67
C GLN A 202 25.33 3.12 -3.76
N GLU A 203 25.62 2.18 -2.85
CA GLU A 203 25.07 0.83 -2.90
C GLU A 203 23.55 0.81 -2.72
N ILE A 204 23.00 1.62 -1.81
CA ILE A 204 21.55 1.69 -1.60
C ILE A 204 20.84 2.33 -2.79
N THR A 205 21.44 3.35 -3.42
CA THR A 205 20.89 3.97 -4.62
C THR A 205 20.88 2.97 -5.78
N GLU A 206 21.96 2.20 -5.96
CA GLU A 206 22.04 1.16 -6.98
C GLU A 206 21.03 0.02 -6.71
N LEU A 207 20.86 -0.40 -5.45
CA LEU A 207 19.84 -1.39 -5.08
C LEU A 207 18.43 -0.88 -5.41
N LEU A 208 18.09 0.33 -4.98
CA LEU A 208 16.77 0.92 -5.20
C LEU A 208 16.52 1.30 -6.67
N SER A 209 17.56 1.44 -7.49
CA SER A 209 17.41 1.62 -8.94
C SER A 209 16.78 0.41 -9.63
N GLY A 210 16.84 -0.77 -9.02
CA GLY A 210 16.16 -1.99 -9.47
C GLY A 210 14.64 -1.99 -9.25
N ILE A 211 14.08 -0.97 -8.57
CA ILE A 211 12.64 -0.82 -8.41
C ILE A 211 12.02 -0.39 -9.73
N GLU A 212 11.21 -1.27 -10.31
CA GLU A 212 10.42 -0.96 -11.52
C GLU A 212 9.11 -0.29 -11.18
N ARG A 213 8.40 -0.83 -10.19
CA ARG A 213 7.10 -0.32 -9.73
C ARG A 213 7.06 -0.23 -8.22
N SER A 214 6.37 0.80 -7.73
CA SER A 214 6.18 1.09 -6.33
C SER A 214 4.72 1.30 -5.97
N SER A 215 4.37 0.99 -4.72
CA SER A 215 3.01 1.15 -4.22
C SER A 215 2.99 1.73 -2.81
N GLY A 216 1.93 2.47 -2.47
CA GLY A 216 1.65 2.87 -1.10
C GLY A 216 1.06 1.75 -0.23
N SER A 217 0.62 0.63 -0.83
CA SER A 217 -0.06 -0.48 -0.15
C SER A 217 0.57 -1.83 -0.50
N SER A 218 0.78 -2.67 0.52
CA SER A 218 1.37 -4.01 0.36
C SER A 218 0.44 -4.96 -0.38
N ASP A 219 -0.86 -4.91 -0.11
CA ASP A 219 -1.86 -5.73 -0.82
C ASP A 219 -1.98 -5.31 -2.29
N TRP A 220 -2.03 -4.00 -2.54
CA TRP A 220 -2.06 -3.49 -3.91
C TRP A 220 -0.80 -3.86 -4.69
N LEU A 221 0.38 -3.81 -4.06
CA LEU A 221 1.62 -4.24 -4.70
C LEU A 221 1.54 -5.70 -5.16
N LYS A 222 0.94 -6.58 -4.35
CA LYS A 222 0.73 -7.99 -4.70
C LYS A 222 -0.19 -8.13 -5.91
N ASP A 223 -1.33 -7.45 -5.91
CA ASP A 223 -2.29 -7.53 -7.02
C ASP A 223 -1.69 -6.95 -8.32
N MET A 224 -1.00 -5.81 -8.22
CA MET A 224 -0.27 -5.20 -9.32
C MET A 224 0.80 -6.15 -9.88
N PHE A 225 1.57 -6.80 -8.99
CA PHE A 225 2.59 -7.77 -9.39
C PHE A 225 1.99 -8.97 -10.14
N LEU A 226 0.85 -9.51 -9.68
CA LEU A 226 0.18 -10.66 -10.28
C LEU A 226 -0.43 -10.36 -11.66
N ASN A 227 -0.73 -9.10 -11.93
CA ASN A 227 -1.27 -8.63 -13.21
C ASN A 227 -0.18 -8.29 -14.24
N GLY A 228 1.05 -8.02 -13.81
CA GLY A 228 2.18 -7.69 -14.68
C GLY A 228 3.16 -8.85 -14.89
N ASP A 229 4.22 -8.58 -15.66
CA ASP A 229 5.31 -9.52 -15.93
C ASP A 229 6.60 -9.05 -15.25
N TYR A 230 6.62 -9.10 -13.93
CA TYR A 230 7.76 -8.63 -13.12
C TYR A 230 8.60 -9.80 -12.59
N ASP A 231 9.88 -9.51 -12.33
CA ASP A 231 10.86 -10.51 -11.89
C ASP A 231 10.69 -10.95 -10.44
N ALA A 232 10.50 -9.99 -9.55
CA ALA A 232 10.45 -10.20 -8.12
C ALA A 232 9.60 -9.14 -7.39
N MET A 233 9.15 -9.47 -6.19
CA MET A 233 8.45 -8.56 -5.28
C MET A 233 9.09 -8.62 -3.90
N VAL A 234 9.26 -7.47 -3.26
CA VAL A 234 9.59 -7.38 -1.83
C VAL A 234 8.32 -7.07 -1.04
N ASN A 235 7.88 -8.01 -0.22
CA ASN A 235 6.65 -7.88 0.56
C ASN A 235 6.63 -8.85 1.76
N TYR A 236 5.54 -8.86 2.52
CA TYR A 236 5.34 -9.79 3.63
C TYR A 236 5.29 -11.24 3.16
N GLU A 237 5.84 -12.15 3.97
CA GLU A 237 5.74 -13.59 3.74
C GLU A 237 4.30 -14.07 3.57
N CYS A 238 3.35 -13.55 4.36
CA CYS A 238 1.94 -13.92 4.24
C CYS A 238 1.35 -13.54 2.88
N LEU A 239 1.80 -12.41 2.31
CA LEU A 239 1.38 -11.97 0.97
C LEU A 239 2.07 -12.78 -0.13
N MET A 240 3.29 -13.28 0.08
CA MET A 240 3.91 -14.25 -0.84
C MET A 240 3.16 -15.58 -0.86
N ILE A 241 2.74 -16.07 0.31
CA ILE A 241 1.90 -17.27 0.42
C ILE A 241 0.58 -17.07 -0.33
N SER A 242 -0.10 -15.94 -0.09
CA SER A 242 -1.34 -15.56 -0.77
C SER A 242 -1.16 -15.48 -2.29
N ALA A 243 -0.10 -14.81 -2.76
CA ALA A 243 0.24 -14.72 -4.19
C ALA A 243 0.46 -16.10 -4.82
N ASN A 244 1.22 -16.98 -4.17
CA ASN A 244 1.48 -18.33 -4.68
C ASN A 244 0.24 -19.20 -4.74
N GLN A 245 -0.66 -19.09 -3.76
CA GLN A 245 -1.95 -19.78 -3.79
C GLN A 245 -2.77 -19.37 -5.01
N GLN A 246 -2.80 -18.07 -5.32
CA GLN A 246 -3.48 -17.56 -6.50
C GLN A 246 -2.81 -18.02 -7.80
N LEU A 247 -1.48 -17.89 -7.91
CA LEU A 247 -0.71 -18.31 -9.08
C LEU A 247 -0.91 -19.81 -9.38
N GLU A 248 -0.85 -20.68 -8.37
CA GLU A 248 -1.11 -22.12 -8.57
C GLU A 248 -2.56 -22.38 -9.00
N ALA A 249 -3.54 -21.69 -8.41
CA ALA A 249 -4.95 -21.84 -8.78
C ALA A 249 -5.20 -21.44 -10.24
N GLU A 250 -4.46 -20.45 -10.74
CA GLU A 250 -4.46 -20.00 -12.14
C GLU A 250 -3.57 -20.86 -13.06
N GLY A 251 -2.80 -21.79 -12.50
CA GLY A 251 -1.84 -22.62 -13.25
C GLY A 251 -0.64 -21.83 -13.79
N LYS A 252 -0.32 -20.69 -13.17
CA LYS A 252 0.83 -19.85 -13.46
C LYS A 252 2.05 -20.28 -12.63
N GLU A 253 3.23 -19.80 -13.02
CA GLU A 253 4.46 -19.97 -12.26
C GLU A 253 4.35 -19.28 -10.89
N THR A 254 4.79 -19.96 -9.84
CA THR A 254 4.86 -19.43 -8.48
C THR A 254 6.15 -18.67 -8.20
N LEU A 255 6.17 -17.95 -7.10
CA LEU A 255 7.35 -17.30 -6.54
C LEU A 255 8.09 -18.25 -5.60
N TYR A 256 9.42 -18.24 -5.69
CA TYR A 256 10.32 -18.79 -4.69
C TYR A 256 10.71 -17.70 -3.70
N VAL A 257 10.43 -17.94 -2.42
CA VAL A 257 10.71 -16.99 -1.33
C VAL A 257 12.15 -17.10 -0.89
N VAL A 258 12.85 -15.97 -0.92
CA VAL A 258 14.22 -15.78 -0.46
C VAL A 258 14.21 -14.86 0.75
N TYR A 259 14.89 -15.31 1.81
CA TYR A 259 15.13 -14.56 3.02
C TYR A 259 16.59 -14.12 3.01
N PRO A 260 16.90 -12.83 2.81
CA PRO A 260 18.27 -12.35 3.00
C PRO A 260 18.75 -12.63 4.43
N TYR A 261 19.98 -13.09 4.64
CA TYR A 261 20.46 -13.39 6.00
C TYR A 261 20.98 -12.16 6.76
N ASP A 262 21.33 -11.09 6.05
CA ASP A 262 21.98 -9.88 6.57
C ASP A 262 21.07 -8.64 6.62
N GLY A 263 19.84 -8.73 6.11
CA GLY A 263 18.90 -7.60 6.03
C GLY A 263 17.44 -7.97 6.29
N LEU A 264 17.18 -9.04 7.02
CA LEU A 264 15.80 -9.50 7.27
C LEU A 264 15.10 -8.62 8.30
N SER A 265 14.06 -7.92 7.86
CA SER A 265 13.18 -7.15 8.73
C SER A 265 11.89 -7.92 9.04
N ILE A 266 11.29 -7.62 10.18
CA ILE A 266 10.10 -8.31 10.68
C ILE A 266 9.03 -7.27 10.99
N ALA A 267 7.84 -7.46 10.44
CA ALA A 267 6.64 -6.79 10.90
C ALA A 267 6.08 -7.58 12.08
N ASP A 268 6.25 -7.05 13.29
CA ASP A 268 5.94 -7.69 14.57
C ASP A 268 4.54 -7.37 15.11
N SER A 269 3.73 -6.62 14.34
CA SER A 269 2.29 -6.34 14.57
C SER A 269 1.90 -6.22 16.06
N PRO A 270 2.50 -5.26 16.80
CA PRO A 270 2.23 -5.12 18.23
C PRO A 270 0.85 -4.53 18.48
N PHE A 271 0.10 -5.12 19.41
CA PHE A 271 -1.16 -4.57 19.89
C PHE A 271 -0.95 -3.95 21.28
N GLY A 272 -1.16 -2.64 21.41
CA GLY A 272 -0.90 -1.87 22.63
C GLY A 272 -2.07 -0.99 23.05
N TYR A 273 -2.21 -0.77 24.36
CA TYR A 273 -3.23 0.09 24.96
C TYR A 273 -2.76 1.55 24.95
N VAL A 274 -3.61 2.48 24.53
CA VAL A 274 -3.31 3.93 24.57
C VAL A 274 -3.90 4.50 25.87
N ASP A 275 -3.04 4.85 26.82
CA ASP A 275 -3.49 5.22 28.17
C ASP A 275 -3.98 6.67 28.30
N HIS A 276 -5.30 6.82 28.30
CA HIS A 276 -6.00 8.06 28.64
C HIS A 276 -6.58 8.09 30.07
N GLY A 277 -6.18 7.13 30.92
CA GLY A 277 -6.59 7.04 32.32
C GLY A 277 -7.96 6.40 32.57
N ASP A 278 -8.53 5.67 31.59
CA ASP A 278 -9.79 4.93 31.74
C ASP A 278 -9.56 3.45 32.05
N SER A 279 -9.76 3.07 33.31
CA SER A 279 -9.58 1.67 33.75
C SER A 279 -10.57 0.69 33.10
N GLY A 280 -11.74 1.15 32.67
CA GLY A 280 -12.73 0.29 32.00
C GLY A 280 -12.26 -0.09 30.60
N LYS A 281 -11.70 0.88 29.87
CA LYS A 281 -11.05 0.66 28.57
C LYS A 281 -9.84 -0.24 28.68
N GLU A 282 -8.98 -0.02 29.68
CA GLU A 282 -7.81 -0.88 29.93
C GLU A 282 -8.23 -2.33 30.19
N GLU A 283 -9.25 -2.58 31.03
CA GLU A 283 -9.75 -3.94 31.27
C GLU A 283 -10.35 -4.58 30.01
N ALA A 284 -11.08 -3.81 29.21
CA ALA A 284 -11.66 -4.29 27.95
C ALA A 284 -10.56 -4.61 26.92
N PHE A 285 -9.55 -3.75 26.78
CA PHE A 285 -8.38 -3.98 25.95
C PHE A 285 -7.67 -5.28 26.32
N LEU A 286 -7.40 -5.50 27.62
CA LEU A 286 -6.68 -6.68 28.09
C LEU A 286 -7.44 -7.98 27.76
N LYS A 287 -8.78 -7.98 27.81
CA LYS A 287 -9.59 -9.14 27.38
C LYS A 287 -9.46 -9.43 25.89
N VAL A 288 -9.45 -8.38 25.06
CA VAL A 288 -9.26 -8.51 23.61
C VAL A 288 -7.86 -9.03 23.31
N GLN A 289 -6.83 -8.46 23.94
CA GLN A 289 -5.45 -8.92 23.78
C GLN A 289 -5.27 -10.37 24.24
N GLU A 290 -5.82 -10.75 25.40
CA GLU A 290 -5.78 -12.13 25.90
C GLU A 290 -6.42 -13.12 24.92
N TYR A 291 -7.56 -12.75 24.32
CA TYR A 291 -8.19 -13.57 23.28
C TYR A 291 -7.31 -13.70 22.04
N LEU A 292 -6.76 -12.59 21.52
CA LEU A 292 -5.91 -12.60 20.33
C LEU A 292 -4.64 -13.45 20.54
N LEU A 293 -4.11 -13.48 21.76
CA LEU A 293 -2.96 -14.30 22.16
C LEU A 293 -3.31 -15.74 22.55
N SER A 294 -4.60 -16.11 22.55
CA SER A 294 -5.05 -17.47 22.87
C SER A 294 -4.64 -18.47 21.79
N ASP A 295 -4.51 -19.75 22.18
CA ASP A 295 -4.12 -20.82 21.26
C ASP A 295 -5.02 -20.95 20.03
N GLU A 296 -6.33 -20.70 20.22
CA GLU A 296 -7.35 -20.76 19.16
C GLU A 296 -7.16 -19.61 18.17
N ALA A 297 -7.06 -18.37 18.67
CA ALA A 297 -6.86 -17.20 17.81
C ALA A 297 -5.50 -17.25 17.11
N GLN A 298 -4.42 -17.62 17.81
CA GLN A 298 -3.09 -17.76 17.23
C GLN A 298 -3.04 -18.86 16.15
N ASN A 299 -3.78 -19.97 16.32
CA ASN A 299 -3.91 -20.97 15.24
C ASN A 299 -4.65 -20.38 14.02
N ALA A 300 -5.75 -19.66 14.23
CA ALA A 300 -6.49 -19.01 13.15
C ALA A 300 -5.65 -17.94 12.42
N ILE A 301 -4.84 -17.18 13.15
CA ILE A 301 -3.89 -16.21 12.58
C ILE A 301 -2.86 -16.94 11.70
N GLN A 302 -2.31 -18.07 12.14
CA GLN A 302 -1.37 -18.85 11.30
C GLN A 302 -1.98 -19.37 10.01
N ARG A 303 -3.30 -19.64 9.99
CA ARG A 303 -4.01 -20.01 8.76
C ARG A 303 -4.05 -18.90 7.71
N THR A 304 -3.74 -17.66 8.08
CA THR A 304 -3.58 -16.53 7.16
C THR A 304 -2.14 -16.40 6.60
N GLY A 305 -1.24 -17.34 6.92
CA GLY A 305 0.17 -17.27 6.50
C GLY A 305 1.03 -16.37 7.38
N ARG A 306 0.50 -15.84 8.50
CA ARG A 306 1.25 -15.06 9.49
C ARG A 306 1.87 -15.99 10.54
N ARG A 307 3.08 -15.73 11.00
CA ARG A 307 3.69 -16.48 12.11
C ARG A 307 3.14 -15.95 13.44
N THR A 308 3.19 -16.76 14.49
CA THR A 308 2.72 -16.37 15.82
C THR A 308 3.64 -16.87 16.92
N GLY A 309 3.86 -16.03 17.95
CA GLY A 309 4.70 -16.37 19.09
C GLY A 309 6.16 -16.71 18.74
N TYR A 310 6.96 -17.01 19.76
CA TYR A 310 8.37 -17.39 19.58
C TYR A 310 8.57 -18.86 19.19
N GLU A 311 7.54 -19.70 19.34
CA GLU A 311 7.58 -21.12 18.99
C GLU A 311 7.44 -21.38 17.48
N GLY A 312 7.18 -20.34 16.68
CA GLY A 312 7.09 -20.43 15.24
C GLY A 312 5.76 -21.00 14.75
N VAL A 313 5.80 -21.73 13.63
CA VAL A 313 4.61 -22.27 12.97
C VAL A 313 4.21 -23.61 13.61
N LYS A 314 2.94 -23.77 13.97
CA LYS A 314 2.40 -25.03 14.52
C LYS A 314 2.41 -26.11 13.43
N GLU A 315 2.73 -27.35 13.80
CA GLU A 315 2.84 -28.49 12.87
C GLU A 315 1.58 -28.67 12.00
N GLU A 316 0.40 -28.42 12.57
CA GLU A 316 -0.88 -28.54 11.87
C GLU A 316 -1.11 -27.48 10.78
N ASN A 317 -0.32 -26.40 10.74
CA ASN A 317 -0.44 -25.30 9.78
C ASN A 317 0.67 -25.32 8.72
N LEU A 318 1.58 -26.31 8.73
CA LEU A 318 2.67 -26.42 7.74
C LEU A 318 2.18 -26.58 6.30
N ASP A 319 0.91 -26.94 6.09
CA ASP A 319 0.27 -26.96 4.77
C ASP A 319 0.11 -25.56 4.14
N VAL A 320 0.08 -24.50 4.97
CA VAL A 320 0.06 -23.09 4.53
C VAL A 320 1.47 -22.59 4.24
N PHE A 321 2.46 -23.00 5.05
CA PHE A 321 3.86 -22.58 4.96
C PHE A 321 4.70 -23.56 4.13
N ARG A 322 4.42 -23.60 2.83
CA ARG A 322 4.97 -24.58 1.90
C ARG A 322 6.46 -24.40 1.62
N SER A 323 7.27 -25.38 2.01
CA SER A 323 8.72 -25.37 1.80
C SER A 323 9.13 -25.41 0.33
N ASP A 324 8.29 -25.95 -0.56
CA ASP A 324 8.57 -25.98 -1.99
C ASP A 324 8.48 -24.59 -2.65
N TRP A 325 7.79 -23.64 -2.01
CA TRP A 325 7.84 -22.22 -2.35
C TRP A 325 9.01 -21.49 -1.67
N GLY A 326 9.94 -22.21 -1.04
CA GLY A 326 11.06 -21.63 -0.31
C GLY A 326 10.73 -21.14 1.10
N ILE A 327 9.49 -21.32 1.59
CA ILE A 327 9.09 -20.88 2.93
C ILE A 327 9.88 -21.64 4.00
N ASP A 328 10.62 -20.91 4.85
CA ASP A 328 11.45 -21.47 5.91
C ASP A 328 10.91 -21.11 7.30
N THR A 329 10.13 -22.02 7.88
CA THR A 329 9.52 -21.85 9.21
C THR A 329 10.52 -21.94 10.36
N GLU A 330 11.68 -22.56 10.14
CA GLU A 330 12.72 -22.78 11.16
C GLU A 330 13.75 -21.64 11.20
N ARG A 331 13.70 -20.73 10.21
CA ARG A 331 14.62 -19.61 10.13
C ARG A 331 14.60 -18.80 11.41
N ILE A 332 15.77 -18.65 12.02
CA ILE A 332 15.96 -17.74 13.14
C ILE A 332 15.81 -16.32 12.59
N LEU A 333 14.66 -15.72 12.88
CA LEU A 333 14.43 -14.33 12.58
C LEU A 333 15.28 -13.52 13.58
N SER A 334 16.39 -12.94 13.11
CA SER A 334 17.23 -12.05 13.92
C SER A 334 16.77 -10.62 13.69
N PRO A 335 15.96 -10.04 14.58
CA PRO A 335 15.53 -8.66 14.42
C PRO A 335 16.74 -7.73 14.45
N ILE A 336 16.74 -6.73 13.59
CA ILE A 336 17.67 -5.61 13.64
C ILE A 336 17.53 -4.85 14.97
N VAL A 337 18.63 -4.32 15.50
CA VAL A 337 18.57 -3.42 16.66
C VAL A 337 17.99 -2.10 16.20
N MET A 338 16.79 -1.76 16.66
CA MET A 338 16.10 -0.54 16.22
C MET A 338 16.92 0.73 16.56
N PRO A 339 17.18 1.60 15.57
CA PRO A 339 17.81 2.89 15.80
C PRO A 339 16.91 3.86 16.59
N SER A 340 17.48 5.00 16.99
CA SER A 340 16.66 6.09 17.54
C SER A 340 15.68 6.62 16.48
N SER A 341 14.58 7.20 16.93
CA SER A 341 13.56 7.80 16.04
C SER A 341 14.15 8.89 15.15
N GLU A 342 15.14 9.64 15.63
CA GLU A 342 15.87 10.65 14.85
C GLU A 342 16.67 10.03 13.69
N VAL A 343 17.40 8.94 13.94
CA VAL A 343 18.14 8.21 12.90
C VAL A 343 17.19 7.59 11.87
N LEU A 344 16.07 7.03 12.33
CA LEU A 344 15.03 6.46 11.44
C LEU A 344 14.40 7.53 10.55
N LEU A 345 14.04 8.69 11.12
CA LEU A 345 13.52 9.82 10.36
C LEU A 345 14.56 10.35 9.36
N LYS A 346 15.85 10.43 9.73
CA LYS A 346 16.92 10.79 8.79
C LYS A 346 16.99 9.78 7.64
N ALA A 347 16.97 8.48 7.93
CA ALA A 347 17.00 7.42 6.92
C ALA A 347 15.82 7.51 5.95
N LEU A 348 14.60 7.70 6.43
CA LEU A 348 13.40 7.84 5.60
C LEU A 348 13.42 9.12 4.76
N ASN A 349 13.96 10.22 5.30
CA ASN A 349 14.16 11.44 4.52
C ASN A 349 15.16 11.21 3.38
N LEU A 350 16.29 10.53 3.64
CA LEU A 350 17.28 10.22 2.61
C LEU A 350 16.72 9.29 1.52
N TYR A 351 15.88 8.32 1.89
CA TYR A 351 15.13 7.54 0.90
C TYR A 351 14.33 8.46 -0.02
N GLN A 352 13.56 9.39 0.56
CA GLN A 352 12.70 10.28 -0.21
C GLN A 352 13.50 11.23 -1.09
N THR A 353 14.61 11.80 -0.62
CA THR A 353 15.30 12.92 -1.29
C THR A 353 16.47 12.50 -2.17
N GLU A 354 17.19 11.45 -1.80
CA GLU A 354 18.49 11.07 -2.38
C GLU A 354 18.49 9.68 -3.03
N PHE A 355 17.91 8.67 -2.38
CA PHE A 355 18.18 7.27 -2.78
C PHE A 355 17.14 6.65 -3.70
N LYS A 356 15.86 7.03 -3.59
CA LYS A 356 14.83 6.48 -4.48
C LYS A 356 15.06 6.98 -5.91
N LYS A 357 14.71 6.13 -6.88
CA LYS A 357 14.70 6.49 -8.30
C LYS A 357 13.89 7.79 -8.53
N PRO A 358 14.36 8.74 -9.35
CA PRO A 358 13.64 9.99 -9.64
C PRO A 358 12.23 9.74 -10.18
N SER A 359 11.26 10.48 -9.67
CA SER A 359 9.89 10.37 -10.18
C SER A 359 9.74 11.16 -11.49
N LEU A 360 8.91 10.69 -12.42
CA LEU A 360 8.44 11.45 -13.57
C LEU A 360 6.91 11.52 -13.51
N ASN A 361 6.39 12.58 -12.90
CA ASN A 361 4.95 12.71 -12.65
C ASN A 361 4.32 13.60 -13.71
N VAL A 362 3.28 13.09 -14.37
CA VAL A 362 2.42 13.88 -15.26
C VAL A 362 1.05 14.04 -14.61
N TYR A 363 0.75 15.24 -14.12
CA TYR A 363 -0.56 15.56 -13.54
C TYR A 363 -1.50 16.09 -14.63
N CYS A 364 -2.51 15.31 -14.99
CA CYS A 364 -3.59 15.72 -15.87
C CYS A 364 -4.71 16.33 -15.01
N LEU A 365 -4.83 17.66 -15.02
CA LEU A 365 -5.71 18.42 -14.16
C LEU A 365 -6.93 18.92 -14.93
N ASP A 366 -8.12 18.47 -14.51
CA ASP A 366 -9.38 18.89 -15.10
C ASP A 366 -9.71 20.34 -14.70
N PHE A 367 -9.74 21.23 -15.68
CA PHE A 367 -10.22 22.61 -15.58
C PHE A 367 -11.48 22.80 -16.46
N SER A 368 -12.31 21.77 -16.58
CA SER A 368 -13.59 21.83 -17.28
C SER A 368 -14.61 22.73 -16.58
N GLY A 369 -15.71 23.05 -17.26
CA GLY A 369 -16.80 23.84 -16.69
C GLY A 369 -17.48 23.22 -15.46
N SER A 370 -17.43 21.90 -15.24
CA SER A 370 -17.99 21.26 -14.04
C SER A 370 -17.18 21.58 -12.78
N MET A 371 -15.87 21.78 -12.94
CA MET A 371 -14.95 22.09 -11.84
C MET A 371 -15.14 23.50 -11.25
N ILE A 372 -15.99 24.35 -11.84
CA ILE A 372 -16.24 25.71 -11.34
C ILE A 372 -16.76 25.67 -9.89
N GLY A 373 -16.03 26.33 -8.99
CA GLY A 373 -16.39 26.47 -7.59
C GLY A 373 -15.62 25.50 -6.71
N GLU A 374 -16.31 24.52 -6.12
CA GLU A 374 -15.72 23.65 -5.11
C GLU A 374 -14.66 22.69 -5.68
N GLY A 375 -14.91 22.09 -6.86
CA GLY A 375 -13.98 21.15 -7.50
C GLY A 375 -12.60 21.76 -7.76
N ASN A 376 -12.55 22.93 -8.41
CA ASN A 376 -11.31 23.67 -8.64
C ASN A 376 -10.62 24.04 -7.32
N ARG A 377 -11.36 24.56 -6.33
CA ARG A 377 -10.78 24.92 -5.03
C ARG A 377 -10.09 23.72 -4.37
N GLN A 378 -10.76 22.57 -4.38
CA GLN A 378 -10.23 21.32 -3.84
C GLN A 378 -9.00 20.84 -4.62
N LEU A 379 -9.04 20.87 -5.96
CA LEU A 379 -7.91 20.51 -6.81
C LEU A 379 -6.69 21.39 -6.53
N VAL A 380 -6.86 22.71 -6.45
CA VAL A 380 -5.77 23.65 -6.15
C VAL A 380 -5.22 23.42 -4.75
N GLU A 381 -6.08 23.21 -3.74
CA GLU A 381 -5.66 22.87 -2.37
C GLU A 381 -4.86 21.56 -2.33
N ALA A 382 -5.25 20.54 -3.11
CA ALA A 382 -4.51 19.29 -3.21
C ALA A 382 -3.14 19.47 -3.88
N MET A 383 -3.06 20.23 -4.98
CA MET A 383 -1.79 20.54 -5.64
C MET A 383 -0.84 21.30 -4.73
N GLN A 384 -1.35 22.15 -3.84
CA GLN A 384 -0.52 22.80 -2.82
C GLN A 384 0.22 21.78 -1.95
N GLN A 385 -0.41 20.66 -1.58
CA GLN A 385 0.19 19.67 -0.67
C GLN A 385 1.46 19.00 -1.22
N ILE A 386 1.64 18.97 -2.54
CA ILE A 386 2.81 18.35 -3.18
C ILE A 386 3.78 19.36 -3.79
N LEU A 387 3.29 20.49 -4.31
CA LEU A 387 4.11 21.44 -5.04
C LEU A 387 4.74 22.44 -4.06
N ASP A 388 4.02 22.82 -3.00
CA ASP A 388 4.61 23.57 -1.90
C ASP A 388 5.40 22.63 -0.99
N GLN A 389 6.73 22.73 -1.06
CA GLN A 389 7.64 21.84 -0.35
C GLN A 389 7.54 21.97 1.18
N ASP A 390 6.99 23.07 1.71
CA ASP A 390 6.75 23.19 3.15
C ASP A 390 5.66 22.21 3.63
N TYR A 391 4.62 21.97 2.82
CA TYR A 391 3.60 20.96 3.09
C TYR A 391 4.08 19.56 2.72
N ALA A 392 4.78 19.41 1.60
CA ALA A 392 5.27 18.10 1.15
C ALA A 392 6.25 17.48 2.16
N ARG A 393 7.17 18.27 2.73
CA ARG A 393 8.13 17.81 3.75
C ARG A 393 7.49 17.31 5.04
N GLN A 394 6.39 17.93 5.48
CA GLN A 394 5.62 17.44 6.64
C GLN A 394 5.06 16.04 6.38
N ASN A 395 4.85 15.71 5.11
CA ASN A 395 4.24 14.47 4.67
C ASN A 395 5.21 13.38 4.20
N LEU A 396 6.52 13.64 4.18
CA LEU A 396 7.53 12.82 3.49
C LEU A 396 7.22 12.61 2.00
N LEU A 397 6.70 13.66 1.36
CA LEU A 397 6.31 13.69 -0.06
C LEU A 397 7.16 14.66 -0.88
N GLN A 398 8.21 15.23 -0.30
CA GLN A 398 9.07 16.19 -0.99
C GLN A 398 9.67 15.61 -2.27
N ALA A 399 9.89 16.48 -3.25
CA ALA A 399 10.51 16.12 -4.51
C ALA A 399 11.95 15.63 -4.28
N ASN A 400 12.38 14.66 -5.08
CA ASN A 400 13.75 14.15 -5.04
C ASN A 400 14.65 14.78 -6.10
N GLN A 401 15.96 14.58 -5.96
CA GLN A 401 16.91 15.10 -6.93
C GLN A 401 16.65 14.49 -8.33
N GLY A 402 16.46 15.35 -9.33
CA GLY A 402 16.16 14.92 -10.70
C GLY A 402 14.68 14.58 -10.96
N GLU A 403 13.79 14.81 -10.00
CA GLU A 403 12.34 14.67 -10.22
C GLU A 403 11.87 15.60 -11.33
N VAL A 404 11.04 15.06 -12.22
CA VAL A 404 10.36 15.83 -13.27
C VAL A 404 8.87 15.88 -12.94
N ASN A 405 8.31 17.08 -12.97
CA ASN A 405 6.89 17.32 -12.77
C ASN A 405 6.32 18.02 -14.01
N VAL A 406 5.36 17.37 -14.66
CA VAL A 406 4.60 17.89 -15.80
C VAL A 406 3.18 18.13 -15.35
N VAL A 407 2.61 19.29 -15.65
CA VAL A 407 1.19 19.58 -15.43
C VAL A 407 0.53 19.84 -16.77
N ILE A 408 -0.47 19.04 -17.08
CA ILE A 408 -1.34 19.19 -18.25
C ILE A 408 -2.70 19.67 -17.74
N THR A 409 -3.04 20.92 -17.99
CA THR A 409 -4.39 21.42 -17.69
C THR A 409 -5.28 21.17 -18.90
N PHE A 410 -6.49 20.65 -18.70
CA PHE A 410 -7.36 20.25 -19.82
C PHE A 410 -8.83 20.59 -19.56
N SER A 411 -9.59 20.69 -20.66
CA SER A 411 -11.05 20.77 -20.71
C SER A 411 -11.56 19.80 -21.77
N ASP A 412 -12.28 20.24 -22.81
CA ASP A 412 -12.56 19.43 -24.01
C ASP A 412 -11.38 19.37 -25.00
N GLU A 413 -10.29 20.07 -24.66
CA GLU A 413 -8.98 20.03 -25.32
C GLU A 413 -7.87 20.28 -24.27
N ILE A 414 -6.61 20.07 -24.63
CA ILE A 414 -5.46 20.49 -23.80
C ILE A 414 -5.41 22.01 -23.73
N ASN A 415 -5.51 22.56 -22.51
CA ASN A 415 -5.45 24.02 -22.28
C ASN A 415 -3.99 24.49 -22.27
N ASN A 416 -3.16 23.92 -21.40
CA ASN A 416 -1.74 24.24 -21.25
C ASN A 416 -0.93 23.02 -20.81
N ILE A 417 0.38 23.04 -21.09
CA ILE A 417 1.36 22.08 -20.61
C ILE A 417 2.51 22.83 -19.95
N TYR A 418 2.77 22.53 -18.69
CA TYR A 418 3.86 23.08 -17.90
C TYR A 418 4.85 21.98 -17.53
N VAL A 419 6.15 22.24 -17.70
CA VAL A 419 7.20 21.24 -17.44
C VAL A 419 8.25 21.82 -16.49
N VAL A 420 8.45 21.14 -15.36
CA VAL A 420 9.50 21.43 -14.39
C VAL A 420 10.48 20.25 -14.36
N ASN A 421 11.63 20.43 -15.01
CA ASN A 421 12.69 19.42 -15.05
C ASN A 421 13.65 19.50 -13.84
N ASP A 422 13.63 20.62 -13.11
CA ASP A 422 14.44 20.84 -11.91
C ASP A 422 13.50 21.23 -10.77
N SER A 423 13.08 20.22 -10.00
CA SER A 423 12.03 20.32 -8.97
C SER A 423 12.52 20.99 -7.67
N THR A 424 13.09 22.18 -7.80
CA THR A 424 13.46 23.03 -6.64
C THR A 424 12.21 23.61 -5.97
N ASP A 425 12.32 23.95 -4.67
CA ASP A 425 11.24 24.60 -3.91
C ASP A 425 10.66 25.83 -4.63
N GLU A 426 11.51 26.64 -5.28
CA GLU A 426 11.08 27.84 -6.02
C GLU A 426 10.30 27.49 -7.29
N ASN A 427 10.81 26.56 -8.10
CA ASN A 427 10.17 26.18 -9.36
C ASN A 427 8.84 25.46 -9.14
N LEU A 428 8.73 24.62 -8.11
CA LEU A 428 7.48 23.93 -7.77
C LEU A 428 6.44 24.90 -7.19
N LEU A 429 6.88 25.90 -6.40
CA LEU A 429 5.98 26.94 -5.93
C LEU A 429 5.46 27.82 -7.08
N GLU A 430 6.30 28.17 -8.06
CA GLU A 430 5.87 28.89 -9.27
C GLU A 430 4.88 28.07 -10.11
N LEU A 431 5.12 26.76 -10.23
CA LEU A 431 4.19 25.83 -10.89
C LEU A 431 2.83 25.81 -10.17
N TYR A 432 2.84 25.74 -8.83
CA TYR A 432 1.61 25.81 -8.03
C TYR A 432 0.86 27.13 -8.24
N GLU A 433 1.53 28.27 -8.17
CA GLU A 433 0.91 29.59 -8.38
C GLU A 433 0.30 29.70 -9.79
N THR A 434 0.93 29.09 -10.79
CA THR A 434 0.41 29.00 -12.15
C THR A 434 -0.88 28.18 -12.19
N VAL A 435 -0.87 26.97 -11.64
CA VAL A 435 -2.06 26.09 -11.54
C VAL A 435 -3.21 26.78 -10.79
N ALA A 436 -2.90 27.48 -9.71
CA ALA A 436 -3.90 28.20 -8.91
C ALA A 436 -4.56 29.39 -9.65
N SER A 437 -3.97 29.84 -10.76
CA SER A 437 -4.46 30.95 -11.57
C SER A 437 -5.26 30.52 -12.81
N GLU A 438 -5.35 29.22 -13.06
CA GLU A 438 -6.05 28.66 -14.24
C GLU A 438 -7.56 28.78 -14.12
N ASP A 439 -8.20 29.16 -15.23
CA ASP A 439 -9.65 29.37 -15.31
C ASP A 439 -10.36 28.09 -15.79
N CYS A 440 -11.46 27.74 -15.14
CA CYS A 440 -12.31 26.62 -15.57
C CYS A 440 -13.19 26.99 -16.77
N THR A 441 -13.20 26.17 -17.81
CA THR A 441 -13.98 26.38 -19.04
C THR A 441 -14.25 25.08 -19.80
N GLY A 442 -15.19 25.07 -20.74
CA GLY A 442 -15.33 23.98 -21.71
C GLY A 442 -15.96 22.68 -21.19
N GLY A 443 -15.80 21.63 -22.00
CA GLY A 443 -16.17 20.24 -21.66
C GLY A 443 -15.03 19.50 -20.97
N THR A 444 -15.03 18.17 -21.03
CA THR A 444 -14.03 17.31 -20.35
C THR A 444 -13.58 16.21 -21.31
N ASP A 445 -12.28 16.08 -21.58
CA ASP A 445 -11.68 14.98 -22.35
C ASP A 445 -10.50 14.36 -21.59
N ILE A 446 -10.81 13.37 -20.76
CA ILE A 446 -9.81 12.70 -19.93
C ILE A 446 -8.85 11.83 -20.75
N TYR A 447 -9.31 11.33 -21.90
CA TYR A 447 -8.55 10.40 -22.73
C TYR A 447 -7.48 11.15 -23.53
N ASP A 448 -7.81 12.34 -24.05
CA ASP A 448 -6.82 13.22 -24.70
C ASP A 448 -5.73 13.66 -23.71
N ALA A 449 -6.10 14.00 -22.48
CA ALA A 449 -5.14 14.37 -21.43
C ALA A 449 -4.21 13.22 -21.06
N ALA A 450 -4.77 12.02 -20.80
CA ALA A 450 -3.98 10.84 -20.46
C ALA A 450 -3.08 10.39 -21.62
N LEU A 451 -3.57 10.43 -22.86
CA LEU A 451 -2.80 10.10 -24.05
C LEU A 451 -1.66 11.10 -24.27
N THR A 452 -1.91 12.39 -24.10
CA THR A 452 -0.87 13.43 -24.20
C THR A 452 0.22 13.18 -23.16
N GLY A 453 -0.15 12.86 -21.91
CA GLY A 453 0.81 12.53 -20.86
C GLY A 453 1.64 11.29 -21.19
N LEU A 454 1.00 10.24 -21.71
CA LEU A 454 1.67 9.01 -22.16
C LEU A 454 2.68 9.29 -23.26
N GLN A 455 2.27 10.03 -24.29
CA GLN A 455 3.13 10.41 -25.41
C GLN A 455 4.35 11.21 -24.95
N MET A 456 4.16 12.17 -24.03
CA MET A 456 5.29 12.93 -23.48
C MET A 456 6.30 12.03 -22.79
N ILE A 457 5.85 11.08 -21.97
CA ILE A 457 6.78 10.17 -21.27
C ILE A 457 7.53 9.29 -22.29
N GLU A 458 6.82 8.65 -23.20
CA GLU A 458 7.39 7.69 -24.16
C GLU A 458 8.28 8.34 -25.23
N GLU A 459 8.00 9.59 -25.63
CA GLU A 459 8.72 10.28 -26.70
C GLU A 459 9.85 11.19 -26.20
N ASP A 460 9.69 11.83 -25.03
CA ASP A 460 10.63 12.85 -24.55
C ASP A 460 11.58 12.35 -23.45
N TYR A 461 11.28 11.23 -22.79
CA TYR A 461 12.04 10.72 -21.64
C TYR A 461 12.51 9.28 -21.84
N ASP A 462 13.65 8.95 -21.22
CA ASP A 462 14.05 7.55 -21.01
C ASP A 462 13.39 7.05 -19.73
N ALA A 463 12.23 6.41 -19.86
CA ALA A 463 11.45 5.88 -18.74
C ALA A 463 12.27 4.97 -17.81
N SER A 464 13.35 4.34 -18.30
CA SER A 464 14.22 3.50 -17.48
C SER A 464 14.98 4.30 -16.41
N GLN A 465 15.13 5.62 -16.56
CA GLN A 465 15.79 6.50 -15.58
C GLN A 465 14.84 6.98 -14.48
N TYR A 466 13.53 6.80 -14.66
CA TYR A 466 12.50 7.34 -13.78
C TYR A 466 11.60 6.25 -13.22
N THR A 467 10.77 6.61 -12.25
CA THR A 467 9.51 5.91 -11.96
C THR A 467 8.38 6.79 -12.51
N PRO A 468 7.92 6.54 -13.74
CA PRO A 468 6.94 7.39 -14.40
C PRO A 468 5.50 7.08 -13.95
N ALA A 469 4.68 8.11 -13.78
CA ALA A 469 3.26 7.96 -13.48
C ALA A 469 2.43 9.09 -14.09
N ILE A 470 1.25 8.74 -14.57
CA ILE A 470 0.23 9.71 -15.02
C ILE A 470 -0.85 9.76 -13.94
N ILE A 471 -1.20 10.97 -13.49
CA ILE A 471 -2.13 11.21 -12.40
C ILE A 471 -3.25 12.09 -12.94
N LEU A 472 -4.39 11.47 -13.21
CA LEU A 472 -5.58 12.11 -13.75
C LEU A 472 -6.51 12.57 -12.62
N MET A 473 -6.86 13.84 -12.60
CA MET A 473 -7.73 14.44 -11.58
C MET A 473 -8.96 15.04 -12.25
N THR A 474 -10.16 14.51 -11.96
CA THR A 474 -11.40 14.95 -12.64
C THR A 474 -12.67 14.72 -11.81
N ASP A 475 -13.62 15.67 -11.90
CA ASP A 475 -15.00 15.49 -11.43
C ASP A 475 -15.98 15.12 -12.56
N GLY A 476 -15.47 15.12 -13.80
CA GLY A 476 -16.26 15.17 -15.02
C GLY A 476 -16.39 13.83 -15.72
N ARG A 477 -17.38 13.75 -16.61
CA ARG A 477 -17.50 12.64 -17.56
C ARG A 477 -16.85 13.06 -18.86
N SER A 478 -15.96 12.22 -19.38
CA SER A 478 -15.37 12.50 -20.68
C SER A 478 -16.47 12.60 -21.75
N ASN A 479 -16.49 13.73 -22.45
CA ASN A 479 -17.43 14.10 -23.50
C ASN A 479 -16.74 14.76 -24.69
N GLY A 480 -15.40 14.65 -24.74
CA GLY A 480 -14.55 15.18 -25.79
C GLY A 480 -14.48 14.33 -27.05
N GLY A 481 -13.40 14.52 -27.80
CA GLY A 481 -13.18 13.93 -29.11
C GLY A 481 -12.56 12.53 -29.07
N MET A 482 -11.81 12.21 -28.03
CA MET A 482 -11.16 10.91 -27.84
C MET A 482 -12.01 9.97 -26.99
N ASP A 483 -11.86 8.66 -27.23
CA ASP A 483 -12.45 7.62 -26.39
C ASP A 483 -11.42 6.62 -25.85
N TYR A 484 -11.89 5.68 -25.02
CA TYR A 484 -11.05 4.66 -24.42
C TYR A 484 -10.27 3.84 -25.45
N SER A 485 -10.86 3.58 -26.62
CA SER A 485 -10.24 2.78 -27.68
C SER A 485 -9.02 3.48 -28.24
N ASP A 486 -9.09 4.80 -28.41
CA ASP A 486 -7.96 5.60 -28.91
C ASP A 486 -6.78 5.54 -27.93
N PHE A 487 -7.04 5.70 -26.64
CA PHE A 487 -6.01 5.55 -25.60
C PHE A 487 -5.46 4.13 -25.55
N ALA A 488 -6.33 3.12 -25.58
CA ALA A 488 -5.95 1.72 -25.45
C ALA A 488 -5.10 1.22 -26.63
N GLU A 489 -5.42 1.65 -27.86
CA GLU A 489 -4.61 1.35 -29.05
C GLU A 489 -3.22 1.96 -28.91
N ALA A 490 -3.11 3.24 -28.54
CA ALA A 490 -1.83 3.89 -28.33
C ALA A 490 -1.00 3.22 -27.21
N TYR A 491 -1.61 2.93 -26.07
CA TYR A 491 -0.94 2.27 -24.93
C TYR A 491 -0.34 0.92 -25.33
N GLN A 492 -1.09 0.13 -26.09
CA GLN A 492 -0.63 -1.16 -26.61
C GLN A 492 0.44 -1.03 -27.70
N ASP A 493 0.34 -0.01 -28.56
CA ASP A 493 1.30 0.25 -29.63
C ASP A 493 2.67 0.68 -29.09
N TYR A 494 2.70 1.47 -28.01
CA TYR A 494 3.94 1.78 -27.28
C TYR A 494 4.48 0.55 -26.55
N GLY A 495 3.63 -0.44 -26.22
CA GLY A 495 3.99 -1.53 -25.31
C GLY A 495 4.30 -1.00 -23.92
N SER A 496 3.59 0.06 -23.52
CA SER A 496 3.86 0.81 -22.30
C SER A 496 3.47 0.01 -21.06
N ASP A 497 4.16 0.31 -19.96
CA ASP A 497 3.82 -0.16 -18.61
C ASP A 497 3.60 1.04 -17.67
N ILE A 498 3.35 2.23 -18.21
CA ILE A 498 3.17 3.44 -17.39
C ILE A 498 1.77 3.41 -16.75
N PRO A 499 1.64 3.54 -15.42
CA PRO A 499 0.35 3.57 -14.77
C PRO A 499 -0.38 4.90 -14.98
N VAL A 500 -1.70 4.83 -15.17
CA VAL A 500 -2.61 5.98 -15.11
C VAL A 500 -3.45 5.88 -13.85
N PHE A 501 -3.01 6.56 -12.80
CA PHE A 501 -3.78 6.72 -11.57
C PHE A 501 -4.85 7.79 -11.77
N SER A 502 -6.01 7.58 -11.18
CA SER A 502 -7.10 8.55 -11.24
C SER A 502 -7.55 8.94 -9.84
N ILE A 503 -7.86 10.22 -9.64
CA ILE A 503 -8.44 10.74 -8.41
C ILE A 503 -9.81 11.31 -8.74
N MET A 504 -10.83 10.79 -8.10
CA MET A 504 -12.22 11.20 -8.29
C MET A 504 -12.60 12.35 -7.36
N PHE A 505 -13.32 13.32 -7.91
CA PHE A 505 -13.89 14.46 -7.20
C PHE A 505 -15.39 14.53 -7.45
N GLY A 506 -16.14 15.16 -6.55
CA GLY A 506 -17.56 15.49 -6.77
C GLY A 506 -18.42 14.30 -7.27
N ASP A 507 -19.11 14.51 -8.39
CA ASP A 507 -20.03 13.54 -9.01
C ASP A 507 -19.37 12.67 -10.10
N ALA A 508 -18.04 12.49 -10.04
CA ALA A 508 -17.28 11.70 -11.02
C ALA A 508 -17.87 10.30 -11.24
N ARG A 509 -17.68 9.81 -12.47
CA ARG A 509 -18.14 8.49 -12.90
C ARG A 509 -16.98 7.50 -12.92
N GLU A 510 -17.05 6.58 -11.98
CA GLU A 510 -16.04 5.57 -11.69
C GLU A 510 -15.73 4.65 -12.88
N ASP A 511 -16.72 4.39 -13.75
CA ASP A 511 -16.58 3.42 -14.85
C ASP A 511 -15.46 3.76 -15.86
N GLN A 512 -15.33 5.03 -16.27
CA GLN A 512 -14.30 5.42 -17.26
C GLN A 512 -12.89 5.41 -16.68
N LEU A 513 -12.77 5.74 -15.39
CA LEU A 513 -11.49 5.80 -14.68
C LEU A 513 -11.01 4.39 -14.33
N GLU A 514 -11.93 3.49 -13.95
CA GLU A 514 -11.63 2.08 -13.77
C GLU A 514 -11.15 1.41 -15.07
N GLU A 515 -11.71 1.75 -16.22
CA GLU A 515 -11.26 1.21 -17.51
C GLU A 515 -9.79 1.57 -17.81
N LEU A 516 -9.38 2.83 -17.55
CA LEU A 516 -7.99 3.28 -17.67
C LEU A 516 -7.08 2.62 -16.63
N ALA A 517 -7.51 2.59 -15.37
CA ALA A 517 -6.75 2.01 -14.28
C ALA A 517 -6.49 0.51 -14.51
N ASN A 518 -7.52 -0.24 -14.91
CA ASN A 518 -7.40 -1.67 -15.20
C ASN A 518 -6.48 -1.96 -16.40
N LEU A 519 -6.54 -1.14 -17.45
CA LEU A 519 -5.66 -1.30 -18.61
C LEU A 519 -4.19 -1.08 -18.26
N THR A 520 -3.92 -0.11 -17.38
CA THR A 520 -2.55 0.37 -17.08
C THR A 520 -1.98 -0.19 -15.78
N ASN A 521 -2.65 -1.20 -15.21
CA ASN A 521 -2.29 -1.82 -13.93
C ASN A 521 -2.15 -0.78 -12.79
N ALA A 522 -3.06 0.19 -12.78
CA ALA A 522 -3.12 1.32 -11.87
C ALA A 522 -4.42 1.31 -11.05
N ARG A 523 -4.65 2.36 -10.25
CA ARG A 523 -5.75 2.44 -9.28
C ARG A 523 -6.53 3.75 -9.39
N VAL A 524 -7.83 3.67 -9.11
CA VAL A 524 -8.68 4.84 -8.85
C VAL A 524 -8.72 5.12 -7.35
N PHE A 525 -8.49 6.38 -6.97
CA PHE A 525 -8.56 6.88 -5.62
C PHE A 525 -9.81 7.75 -5.46
N ASP A 526 -10.61 7.48 -4.43
CA ASP A 526 -11.78 8.27 -4.11
C ASP A 526 -11.39 9.49 -3.25
N GLY A 527 -11.38 10.67 -3.85
CA GLY A 527 -11.08 11.93 -3.16
C GLY A 527 -12.31 12.64 -2.59
N ARG A 528 -13.52 12.06 -2.65
CA ARG A 528 -14.76 12.74 -2.26
C ARG A 528 -14.88 12.98 -0.75
N GLU A 529 -14.30 12.09 0.06
CA GLU A 529 -14.31 12.21 1.53
C GLU A 529 -13.03 12.88 2.06
N ASP A 530 -11.86 12.46 1.57
CA ASP A 530 -10.56 13.03 1.92
C ASP A 530 -9.65 13.13 0.69
N LEU A 531 -9.82 14.21 -0.07
CA LEU A 531 -9.01 14.47 -1.24
C LEU A 531 -7.51 14.58 -0.92
N ILE A 532 -7.16 15.26 0.17
CA ILE A 532 -5.76 15.45 0.53
C ILE A 532 -5.13 14.10 0.86
N GLY A 533 -5.84 13.23 1.61
CA GLY A 533 -5.43 11.86 1.87
C GLY A 533 -5.30 11.02 0.59
N ALA A 534 -6.26 11.09 -0.32
CA ALA A 534 -6.20 10.41 -1.61
C ALA A 534 -4.97 10.86 -2.42
N PHE A 535 -4.72 12.16 -2.46
CA PHE A 535 -3.60 12.76 -3.18
C PHE A 535 -2.23 12.37 -2.59
N ARG A 536 -2.11 12.41 -1.26
CA ARG A 536 -0.94 11.90 -0.53
C ARG A 536 -0.70 10.42 -0.82
N SER A 537 -1.79 9.64 -0.88
CA SER A 537 -1.72 8.21 -1.17
C SER A 537 -1.13 7.96 -2.55
N VAL A 538 -1.61 8.66 -3.59
CA VAL A 538 -1.14 8.48 -4.98
C VAL A 538 0.37 8.66 -5.13
N LYS A 539 1.00 9.62 -4.43
CA LYS A 539 2.47 9.81 -4.50
C LYS A 539 3.28 8.60 -4.00
N GLY A 540 2.66 7.69 -3.25
CA GLY A 540 3.24 6.40 -2.87
C GLY A 540 3.22 5.35 -3.98
N TYR A 541 2.47 5.55 -5.06
CA TYR A 541 2.28 4.61 -6.16
C TYR A 541 2.94 5.16 -7.42
N ASN A 542 3.83 4.39 -8.05
CA ASN A 542 4.47 4.77 -9.31
C ASN A 542 4.84 3.53 -10.12
#